data_AF-B9IV23-F1
#
_entry.id   AF-B9IV23-F1
#
_cell.length_a   1.000
_cell.length_b   1.000
_cell.length_c   1.000
_cell.angle_alpha   90.00
_cell.angle_beta   90.00
_cell.angle_gamma   90.00
#
_symmetry.space_group_name_H-M   'P 1'
#
loop_
_entity.id
_entity.type
_entity.pdbx_description
1 polymer ?
#
loop_
_entity_poly.entity_id
_entity_poly.type
_entity_poly.pdbx_seq_one_letter_code
_entity_poly.pdbx_strand_id
1 'polypeptide(L)'
;MISIGGVIGAGLFVGSGAVVHSAGPGSIVSYALAGLLVVFVMRMLGEMAAINPTSGSFATYAREAIGPWAGYTIGWLYWFFWVIVIAIEATAGAGIIQYWIPEIPLWLLSLILTILLTLTNVFSVKSFGEFEYWFSFIKVISIVLFLCLGLAVILGFVPGTEAPGTSNLVGQGGFMPNGISSVLLGITVVIFSFMGSEIVAVAAGESAEPVKAVKTATNSVIWRILVFFIGSIAVVVTLLPWNSANILKSPFVAVLEHIGIPAAAQIMNFIVLTAVLSCLNSGLYTNSRMLFSMAERGDAPKAFLKLNSSGVPVRAVLFGTFFAYIGVVFSYISPDKVFLFLVNASGGIALLVYLVIAVSHLKIRKKMGKVEQQNLKVKMWFFPYVTYVTIAAIIAVLVAMLAIESLRSQALLTMLVTVLIILSYFIFNRNKNSTVSNTTSKNEESVRF
;
A
#
# COMPACT_ATOMS: atom_id res chain seq x y z
N MET A 1 8.12 13.37 -9.30
CA MET A 1 7.13 13.71 -8.26
C MET A 1 5.82 12.90 -8.34
N ILE A 2 5.54 12.20 -9.44
CA ILE A 2 4.27 11.46 -9.67
C ILE A 2 3.95 10.39 -8.62
N SER A 3 4.91 9.93 -7.81
CA SER A 3 4.71 8.79 -6.87
C SER A 3 5.00 9.16 -5.40
N ILE A 4 4.81 10.43 -5.02
CA ILE A 4 4.95 10.88 -3.63
C ILE A 4 3.61 10.88 -2.89
N GLY A 5 2.53 11.32 -3.54
CA GLY A 5 1.24 11.53 -2.89
C GLY A 5 0.44 10.25 -2.65
N GLY A 6 0.34 9.36 -3.63
CA GLY A 6 -0.61 8.25 -3.62
C GLY A 6 -0.45 7.21 -2.49
N VAL A 7 0.67 7.18 -1.78
CA VAL A 7 0.92 6.21 -0.68
C VAL A 7 0.49 6.74 0.69
N ILE A 8 0.38 8.07 0.84
CA ILE A 8 -0.07 8.70 2.09
C ILE A 8 -1.57 8.99 1.99
N GLY A 9 -2.37 8.14 2.62
CA GLY A 9 -3.84 8.22 2.66
C GLY A 9 -4.40 7.89 4.05
N ALA A 10 -5.56 7.24 4.09
CA ALA A 10 -6.25 6.86 5.32
C ALA A 10 -5.38 5.98 6.23
N GLY A 11 -4.45 5.19 5.68
CA GLY A 11 -3.55 4.33 6.46
C GLY A 11 -2.74 5.08 7.53
N LEU A 12 -2.17 6.24 7.19
CA LEU A 12 -1.44 7.06 8.17
C LEU A 12 -2.38 7.83 9.08
N PHE A 13 -3.38 8.52 8.54
CA PHE A 13 -4.16 9.49 9.33
C PHE A 13 -5.28 8.87 10.16
N VAL A 14 -5.88 7.77 9.68
CA VAL A 14 -7.00 7.08 10.32
C VAL A 14 -6.54 5.74 10.88
N GLY A 15 -5.84 4.93 10.06
CA GLY A 15 -5.37 3.60 10.44
C GLY A 15 -4.39 3.61 11.61
N SER A 16 -3.57 4.65 11.74
CA SER A 16 -2.63 4.78 12.87
C SER A 16 -3.31 4.84 14.23
N GLY A 17 -4.53 5.38 14.32
CA GLY A 17 -5.27 5.45 15.57
C GLY A 17 -5.52 4.06 16.15
N ALA A 18 -5.91 3.11 15.29
CA ALA A 18 -6.09 1.72 15.67
C ALA A 18 -4.77 1.01 16.02
N VAL A 19 -3.67 1.32 15.31
CA VAL A 19 -2.34 0.76 15.62
C VAL A 19 -1.84 1.28 16.97
N VAL A 20 -1.96 2.58 17.23
CA VAL A 20 -1.55 3.18 18.52
C VAL A 20 -2.43 2.65 19.66
N HIS A 21 -3.75 2.61 19.47
CA HIS A 21 -4.67 2.12 20.50
C HIS A 21 -4.45 0.64 20.83
N SER A 22 -4.00 -0.17 19.85
CA SER A 22 -3.75 -1.61 20.07
C SER A 22 -2.33 -1.92 20.54
N ALA A 23 -1.30 -1.30 19.97
CA ALA A 23 0.10 -1.60 20.27
C ALA A 23 0.73 -0.65 21.31
N GLY A 24 0.03 0.42 21.68
CA GLY A 24 0.57 1.47 22.55
C GLY A 24 1.78 2.17 21.92
N PRO A 25 2.77 2.59 22.75
CA PRO A 25 4.06 3.11 22.27
C PRO A 25 4.82 2.12 21.37
N GLY A 26 4.56 0.82 21.54
CA GLY A 26 5.07 -0.27 20.70
C GLY A 26 4.65 -0.17 19.23
N SER A 27 3.65 0.66 18.90
CA SER A 27 3.32 1.02 17.52
C SER A 27 4.54 1.53 16.74
N ILE A 28 5.47 2.26 17.37
CA ILE A 28 6.74 2.70 16.76
C ILE A 28 7.51 1.51 16.19
N VAL A 29 7.54 0.39 16.92
CA VAL A 29 8.21 -0.84 16.49
C VAL A 29 7.46 -1.50 15.34
N SER A 30 6.12 -1.52 15.35
CA SER A 30 5.32 -1.97 14.21
C SER A 30 5.69 -1.19 12.95
N TYR A 31 5.76 0.14 13.04
CA TYR A 31 6.11 1.01 11.92
C TYR A 31 7.56 0.80 11.44
N ALA A 32 8.51 0.65 12.37
CA ALA A 32 9.90 0.39 12.05
C ALA A 32 10.11 -0.96 11.36
N LEU A 33 9.51 -2.04 11.88
CA LEU A 33 9.63 -3.38 11.31
C LEU A 33 8.96 -3.48 9.93
N ALA A 34 7.72 -2.99 9.80
CA ALA A 34 7.03 -2.94 8.51
C ALA A 34 7.80 -2.09 7.48
N GLY A 35 8.33 -0.95 7.93
CA GLY A 35 9.10 -0.05 7.08
C GLY A 35 10.40 -0.69 6.59
N LEU A 36 11.09 -1.41 7.47
CA LEU A 36 12.30 -2.14 7.12
C LEU A 36 12.02 -3.21 6.05
N LEU A 37 10.92 -3.96 6.19
CA LEU A 37 10.50 -4.94 5.18
C LEU A 37 10.28 -4.28 3.82
N VAL A 38 9.57 -3.15 3.78
CA VAL A 38 9.30 -2.41 2.54
C VAL A 38 10.59 -1.93 1.90
N VAL A 39 11.53 -1.38 2.67
CA VAL A 39 12.83 -0.93 2.17
C VAL A 39 13.60 -2.09 1.52
N PHE A 40 13.60 -3.26 2.15
CA PHE A 40 14.25 -4.44 1.58
C PHE A 40 13.57 -4.91 0.29
N VAL A 41 12.24 -4.98 0.26
CA VAL A 41 11.46 -5.36 -0.93
C VAL A 41 11.69 -4.38 -2.08
N MET A 42 11.68 -3.08 -1.81
CA MET A 42 11.96 -2.04 -2.81
C MET A 42 13.37 -2.16 -3.38
N ARG A 43 14.36 -2.46 -2.54
CA ARG A 43 15.73 -2.65 -3.00
C ARG A 43 15.85 -3.88 -3.91
N MET A 44 15.15 -4.97 -3.59
CA MET A 44 15.07 -6.17 -4.45
C MET A 44 14.41 -5.86 -5.80
N LEU A 45 13.32 -5.09 -5.80
CA LEU A 45 12.66 -4.65 -7.03
C LEU A 45 13.56 -3.77 -7.89
N GLY A 46 14.24 -2.79 -7.28
CA GLY A 46 15.16 -1.91 -8.00
C GLY A 46 16.32 -2.67 -8.62
N GLU A 47 16.81 -3.74 -7.98
CA GLU A 47 17.78 -4.65 -8.59
C GLU A 47 17.20 -5.39 -9.79
N MET A 48 16.04 -6.06 -9.64
CA MET A 48 15.41 -6.79 -10.75
C MET A 48 15.06 -5.89 -11.94
N ALA A 49 14.59 -4.67 -11.67
CA ALA A 49 14.25 -3.69 -12.70
C ALA A 49 15.48 -3.13 -13.43
N ALA A 50 16.61 -2.98 -12.73
CA ALA A 50 17.86 -2.60 -13.38
C ALA A 50 18.45 -3.72 -14.26
N ILE A 51 18.07 -4.98 -14.02
CA ILE A 51 18.47 -6.14 -14.83
C ILE A 51 17.59 -6.25 -16.07
N ASN A 52 16.27 -6.22 -15.90
CA ASN A 52 15.30 -6.41 -16.97
C ASN A 52 14.27 -5.26 -17.01
N PRO A 53 14.65 -4.10 -17.59
CA PRO A 53 13.79 -2.91 -17.63
C PRO A 53 12.52 -3.08 -18.47
N THR A 54 12.49 -4.04 -19.39
CA THR A 54 11.37 -4.22 -20.33
C THR A 54 10.19 -4.98 -19.72
N SER A 55 10.32 -5.45 -18.47
CA SER A 55 9.37 -6.37 -17.85
C SER A 55 8.08 -5.69 -17.32
N GLY A 56 8.05 -4.38 -17.11
CA GLY A 56 6.82 -3.57 -16.96
C GLY A 56 5.93 -3.83 -15.73
N SER A 57 6.30 -4.73 -14.80
CA SER A 57 5.66 -4.90 -13.48
C SER A 57 6.37 -5.98 -12.66
N PHE A 58 6.24 -5.94 -11.33
CA PHE A 58 6.65 -7.05 -10.46
C PHE A 58 5.90 -8.36 -10.71
N ALA A 59 4.70 -8.31 -11.32
CA ALA A 59 4.02 -9.50 -11.82
C ALA A 59 4.85 -10.22 -12.91
N THR A 60 5.61 -9.47 -13.71
CA THR A 60 6.49 -10.04 -14.73
C THR A 60 7.73 -10.68 -14.12
N TYR A 61 8.34 -10.07 -13.10
CA TYR A 61 9.42 -10.74 -12.36
C TYR A 61 8.94 -12.05 -11.74
N ALA A 62 7.73 -12.09 -11.19
CA ALA A 62 7.14 -13.33 -10.70
C ALA A 62 6.94 -14.38 -11.80
N ARG A 63 6.51 -13.94 -12.99
CA ARG A 63 6.37 -14.79 -14.17
C ARG A 63 7.69 -15.41 -14.63
N GLU A 64 8.74 -14.61 -14.73
CA GLU A 64 10.07 -15.04 -15.17
C GLU A 64 10.77 -15.93 -14.13
N ALA A 65 10.63 -15.58 -12.86
CA ALA A 65 11.31 -16.26 -11.77
C ALA A 65 10.65 -17.60 -11.41
N ILE A 66 9.32 -17.62 -11.30
CA ILE A 66 8.53 -18.73 -10.75
C ILE A 66 7.72 -19.43 -11.85
N GLY A 67 7.04 -18.67 -12.70
CA GLY A 67 6.30 -19.19 -13.85
C GLY A 67 5.03 -18.38 -14.17
N PRO A 68 4.40 -18.63 -15.33
CA PRO A 68 3.19 -17.95 -15.80
C PRO A 68 2.06 -17.79 -14.77
N TRP A 69 1.77 -18.84 -14.00
CA TRP A 69 0.73 -18.84 -12.96
C TRP A 69 1.03 -17.83 -11.85
N ALA A 70 2.30 -17.65 -11.48
CA ALA A 70 2.71 -16.74 -10.42
C ALA A 70 2.53 -15.28 -10.85
N GLY A 71 2.91 -14.95 -12.08
CA GLY A 71 2.67 -13.62 -12.64
C GLY A 71 1.18 -13.28 -12.75
N TYR A 72 0.37 -14.23 -13.23
CA TYR A 72 -1.09 -14.08 -13.23
C TYR A 72 -1.64 -13.83 -11.81
N THR A 73 -1.20 -14.65 -10.84
CA THR A 73 -1.69 -14.58 -9.46
C THR A 73 -1.35 -13.24 -8.82
N ILE A 74 -0.12 -12.76 -8.97
CA ILE A 74 0.31 -11.48 -8.42
C ILE A 74 -0.37 -10.29 -9.10
N GLY A 75 -0.58 -10.34 -10.41
CA GLY A 75 -1.34 -9.31 -11.12
C GLY A 75 -2.76 -9.16 -10.56
N TRP A 76 -3.47 -10.27 -10.39
CA TRP A 76 -4.84 -10.27 -9.86
C TRP A 76 -4.91 -9.93 -8.37
N LEU A 77 -3.97 -10.41 -7.55
CA LEU A 77 -3.89 -10.03 -6.13
C LEU A 77 -3.61 -8.54 -5.96
N TYR A 78 -2.70 -7.97 -6.76
CA TYR A 78 -2.40 -6.55 -6.71
C TYR A 78 -3.57 -5.70 -7.22
N TRP A 79 -4.24 -6.13 -8.29
CA TRP A 79 -5.47 -5.49 -8.74
C TRP A 79 -6.54 -5.51 -7.64
N PHE A 80 -6.74 -6.66 -6.99
CA PHE A 80 -7.71 -6.84 -5.91
C PHE A 80 -7.36 -6.02 -4.66
N PHE A 81 -6.08 -5.89 -4.32
CA PHE A 81 -5.59 -4.97 -3.29
C PHE A 81 -6.10 -3.55 -3.54
N TRP A 82 -5.92 -3.02 -4.76
CA TRP A 82 -6.35 -1.66 -5.09
C TRP A 82 -7.87 -1.50 -5.11
N VAL A 83 -8.62 -2.55 -5.46
CA VAL A 83 -10.08 -2.55 -5.32
C VAL A 83 -10.48 -2.30 -3.86
N ILE A 84 -9.82 -2.98 -2.92
CA ILE A 84 -10.11 -2.81 -1.49
C ILE A 84 -9.68 -1.43 -1.01
N VAL A 85 -8.51 -0.93 -1.43
CA VAL A 85 -8.03 0.42 -1.09
C VAL A 85 -9.04 1.50 -1.49
N ILE A 86 -9.62 1.41 -2.69
CA ILE A 86 -10.64 2.38 -3.13
C ILE A 86 -11.82 2.42 -2.16
N ALA A 87 -12.30 1.27 -1.69
CA ALA A 87 -13.38 1.21 -0.71
C ALA A 87 -12.98 1.76 0.67
N ILE A 88 -11.76 1.47 1.13
CA ILE A 88 -11.19 1.98 2.39
C ILE A 88 -11.10 3.51 2.35
N GLU A 89 -10.47 4.05 1.32
CA GLU A 89 -10.26 5.48 1.17
C GLU A 89 -11.61 6.21 0.98
N ALA A 90 -12.55 5.63 0.21
CA ALA A 90 -13.88 6.22 0.06
C ALA A 90 -14.63 6.30 1.41
N THR A 91 -14.55 5.24 2.21
CA THR A 91 -15.17 5.18 3.54
C THR A 91 -14.51 6.17 4.51
N ALA A 92 -13.17 6.26 4.50
CA ALA A 92 -12.43 7.23 5.31
C ALA A 92 -12.78 8.67 4.92
N GLY A 93 -12.80 8.98 3.62
CA GLY A 93 -13.16 10.29 3.10
C GLY A 93 -14.59 10.67 3.45
N ALA A 94 -15.52 9.72 3.36
CA ALA A 94 -16.90 9.91 3.79
C ALA A 94 -17.01 10.21 5.29
N GLY A 95 -16.27 9.50 6.13
CA GLY A 95 -16.26 9.73 7.58
C GLY A 95 -15.72 11.11 7.94
N ILE A 96 -14.74 11.61 7.19
CA ILE A 96 -14.22 12.96 7.33
C ILE A 96 -15.26 13.98 6.86
N ILE A 97 -15.95 13.76 5.74
CA ILE A 97 -17.00 14.67 5.25
C ILE A 97 -18.18 14.76 6.24
N GLN A 98 -18.52 13.64 6.87
CA GLN A 98 -19.59 13.57 7.87
C GLN A 98 -19.33 14.47 9.09
N TYR A 99 -18.08 14.87 9.34
CA TYR A 99 -17.77 15.89 10.35
C TYR A 99 -18.45 17.23 10.06
N TRP A 100 -18.52 17.66 8.79
CA TRP A 100 -19.16 18.92 8.41
C TRP A 100 -20.66 18.76 8.09
N ILE A 101 -21.08 17.57 7.65
CA ILE A 101 -22.46 17.29 7.26
C ILE A 101 -22.92 15.98 7.92
N PRO A 102 -23.14 15.97 9.24
CA PRO A 102 -23.42 14.75 10.00
C PRO A 102 -24.77 14.10 9.66
N GLU A 103 -25.68 14.85 9.04
CA GLU A 103 -27.03 14.39 8.69
C GLU A 103 -27.03 13.39 7.53
N ILE A 104 -25.99 13.40 6.69
CA ILE A 104 -25.87 12.47 5.57
C ILE A 104 -25.19 11.18 6.05
N PRO A 105 -25.80 10.00 5.80
CA PRO A 105 -25.24 8.75 6.27
C PRO A 105 -23.94 8.40 5.54
N LEU A 106 -23.01 7.78 6.26
CA LEU A 106 -21.65 7.43 5.81
C LEU A 106 -21.64 6.69 4.45
N TRP A 107 -22.53 5.72 4.27
CA TRP A 107 -22.61 4.93 3.05
C TRP A 107 -22.97 5.80 1.82
N LEU A 108 -23.84 6.79 1.99
CA LEU A 108 -24.27 7.67 0.90
C LEU A 108 -23.15 8.63 0.51
N LEU A 109 -22.45 9.21 1.50
CA LEU A 109 -21.25 10.02 1.26
C LEU A 109 -20.16 9.21 0.56
N SER A 110 -19.92 7.96 1.00
CA SER A 110 -18.94 7.06 0.38
C SER A 110 -19.33 6.71 -1.07
N LEU A 111 -20.63 6.50 -1.33
CA LEU A 111 -21.14 6.26 -2.68
C LEU A 111 -20.91 7.47 -3.59
N ILE A 112 -21.32 8.66 -3.14
CA ILE A 112 -21.16 9.92 -3.89
C ILE A 112 -19.69 10.15 -4.22
N LEU A 113 -18.80 10.00 -3.23
CA LEU A 113 -17.37 10.20 -3.39
C LEU A 113 -16.78 9.21 -4.41
N THR A 114 -17.17 7.93 -4.33
CA THR A 114 -16.73 6.90 -5.29
C THR A 114 -17.22 7.19 -6.71
N ILE A 115 -18.48 7.64 -6.87
CA ILE A 115 -19.05 8.00 -8.18
C ILE A 115 -18.29 9.20 -8.76
N LEU A 116 -18.12 10.27 -7.98
CA LEU A 116 -17.42 11.48 -8.44
C LEU A 116 -16.00 11.15 -8.92
N LEU A 117 -15.26 10.33 -8.17
CA LEU A 117 -13.89 9.96 -8.54
C LEU A 117 -13.84 8.99 -9.72
N THR A 118 -14.85 8.13 -9.87
CA THR A 118 -14.99 7.31 -11.09
C THR A 118 -15.16 8.20 -12.31
N LEU A 119 -16.02 9.21 -12.23
CA LEU A 119 -16.27 10.15 -13.33
C LEU A 119 -15.01 10.93 -13.69
N THR A 120 -14.30 11.51 -12.70
CA THR A 120 -13.07 12.26 -12.98
C THR A 120 -12.00 11.40 -13.65
N ASN A 121 -11.85 10.14 -13.24
CA ASN A 121 -10.89 9.20 -13.84
C ASN A 121 -11.26 8.80 -15.28
N VAL A 122 -12.55 8.79 -15.63
CA VAL A 122 -13.01 8.50 -17.00
C VAL A 122 -12.82 9.69 -17.94
N PHE A 123 -12.96 10.93 -17.45
CA PHE A 123 -12.98 12.14 -18.28
C PHE A 123 -11.60 12.79 -18.51
N SER A 124 -10.66 12.75 -17.56
CA SER A 124 -9.37 13.44 -17.76
C SER A 124 -8.19 12.84 -16.99
N VAL A 125 -7.30 12.15 -17.71
CA VAL A 125 -5.99 11.72 -17.17
C VAL A 125 -4.98 12.86 -17.13
N LYS A 126 -5.15 13.88 -17.98
CA LYS A 126 -4.19 14.99 -18.10
C LYS A 126 -4.20 15.89 -16.86
N SER A 127 -5.34 16.01 -16.17
CA SER A 127 -5.43 16.81 -14.94
C SER A 127 -4.90 16.08 -13.69
N PHE A 128 -4.69 14.76 -13.77
CA PHE A 128 -4.27 13.92 -12.64
C PHE A 128 -2.94 14.41 -12.03
N GLY A 129 -1.94 14.67 -12.87
CA GLY A 129 -0.59 15.01 -12.40
C GLY A 129 -0.50 16.34 -11.64
N GLU A 130 -1.29 17.34 -12.05
CA GLU A 130 -1.33 18.65 -11.40
C GLU A 130 -2.08 18.61 -10.07
N PHE A 131 -3.25 17.96 -10.02
CA PHE A 131 -3.99 17.77 -8.77
C PHE A 131 -3.16 16.99 -7.74
N GLU A 132 -2.52 15.91 -8.19
CA GLU A 132 -1.70 15.07 -7.33
C GLU A 132 -0.49 15.83 -6.78
N TYR A 133 0.11 16.73 -7.57
CA TYR A 133 1.19 17.61 -7.10
C TYR A 133 0.72 18.49 -5.93
N TRP A 134 -0.41 19.18 -6.08
CA TRP A 134 -0.94 20.06 -5.03
C TRP A 134 -1.40 19.28 -3.80
N PHE A 135 -2.09 18.15 -3.96
CA PHE A 135 -2.48 17.30 -2.83
C PHE A 135 -1.28 16.71 -2.09
N SER A 136 -0.23 16.31 -2.81
CA SER A 136 1.03 15.86 -2.20
C SER A 136 1.69 16.97 -1.40
N PHE A 137 1.70 18.19 -1.92
CA PHE A 137 2.31 19.35 -1.27
C PHE A 137 1.63 19.69 0.06
N ILE A 138 0.30 19.76 0.07
CA ILE A 138 -0.50 20.01 1.28
C ILE A 138 -0.19 18.96 2.35
N LYS A 139 -0.19 17.68 1.98
CA LYS A 139 0.12 16.57 2.90
C LYS A 139 1.49 16.71 3.56
N VAL A 140 2.52 16.90 2.74
CA VAL A 140 3.91 16.92 3.23
C VAL A 140 4.13 18.10 4.18
N ILE A 141 3.66 19.30 3.81
CA ILE A 141 3.79 20.47 4.69
C ILE A 141 3.03 20.27 5.99
N SER A 142 1.83 19.72 5.92
CA SER A 142 1.01 19.48 7.11
C SER A 142 1.70 18.52 8.10
N ILE A 143 2.31 17.45 7.61
CA ILE A 143 3.05 16.51 8.44
C ILE A 143 4.32 17.16 9.01
N VAL A 144 5.05 17.94 8.21
CA VAL A 144 6.24 18.66 8.70
C VAL A 144 5.87 19.65 9.80
N LEU A 145 4.81 20.44 9.62
CA LEU A 145 4.30 21.36 10.65
C LEU A 145 3.86 20.62 11.91
N PHE A 146 3.14 19.51 11.75
CA PHE A 146 2.74 18.65 12.85
C PHE A 146 3.94 18.15 13.66
N LEU A 147 5.00 17.69 12.99
CA LEU A 147 6.23 17.23 13.64
C LEU A 147 6.96 18.36 14.35
N CYS A 148 7.12 19.52 13.70
CA CYS A 148 7.76 20.69 14.31
C CYS A 148 7.03 21.14 15.57
N LEU A 149 5.69 21.23 15.51
CA LEU A 149 4.87 21.61 16.64
C LEU A 149 4.93 20.56 17.76
N GLY A 150 4.78 19.28 17.43
CA GLY A 150 4.86 18.19 18.40
C GLY A 150 6.21 18.13 19.11
N LEU A 151 7.31 18.29 18.36
CA LEU A 151 8.65 18.37 18.94
C LEU A 151 8.83 19.60 19.83
N ALA A 152 8.28 20.75 19.46
CA ALA A 152 8.33 21.94 20.30
C ALA A 152 7.62 21.72 21.65
N VAL A 153 6.48 21.01 21.66
CA VAL A 153 5.77 20.66 22.91
C VAL A 153 6.55 19.64 23.73
N ILE A 154 7.07 18.58 23.09
CA ILE A 154 7.87 17.54 23.76
C ILE A 154 9.12 18.15 24.43
N LEU A 155 9.74 19.14 23.80
CA LEU A 155 10.92 19.84 24.32
C LEU A 155 10.59 20.96 25.32
N GLY A 156 9.30 21.22 25.58
CA GLY A 156 8.85 22.27 26.51
C GLY A 156 9.01 23.70 26.00
N PHE A 157 9.08 23.90 24.68
CA PHE A 157 9.19 25.23 24.06
C PHE A 157 7.84 25.93 23.85
N VAL A 158 6.71 25.25 24.09
CA VAL A 158 5.37 25.83 23.93
C VAL A 158 4.84 26.32 25.27
N PRO A 159 4.66 27.65 25.47
CA PRO A 159 4.12 28.18 26.71
C PRO A 159 2.69 27.69 26.96
N GLY A 160 2.39 27.30 28.20
CA GLY A 160 1.05 26.86 28.60
C GLY A 160 0.73 25.40 28.32
N THR A 161 1.66 24.61 27.75
CA THR A 161 1.53 23.14 27.63
C THR A 161 2.70 22.48 28.33
N GLU A 162 2.44 21.63 29.32
CA GLU A 162 3.51 20.90 30.01
C GLU A 162 4.13 19.83 29.10
N ALA A 163 5.46 19.72 29.14
CA ALA A 163 6.15 18.65 28.43
C ALA A 163 5.77 17.29 29.06
N PRO A 164 5.28 16.31 28.29
CA PRO A 164 4.76 15.04 28.85
C PRO A 164 5.86 14.13 29.44
N GLY A 165 7.13 14.44 29.18
CA GLY A 165 8.26 13.59 29.51
C GLY A 165 8.12 12.20 28.86
N THR A 166 8.43 11.14 29.63
CA THR A 166 8.30 9.75 29.17
C THR A 166 7.05 9.05 29.69
N SER A 167 6.15 9.78 30.37
CA SER A 167 5.00 9.21 31.10
C SER A 167 4.06 8.41 30.19
N ASN A 168 3.76 8.89 28.98
CA ASN A 168 2.93 8.17 28.00
C ASN A 168 3.67 7.02 27.30
N LEU A 169 5.01 7.01 27.33
CA LEU A 169 5.84 5.99 26.68
C LEU A 169 6.12 4.78 27.58
N VAL A 170 6.35 5.02 28.88
CA VAL A 170 6.71 3.96 29.84
C VAL A 170 5.70 3.80 30.97
N GLY A 171 4.76 4.73 31.11
CA GLY A 171 3.61 4.58 32.00
C GLY A 171 2.52 3.68 31.39
N GLN A 172 1.43 3.46 32.14
CA GLN A 172 0.23 2.76 31.66
C GLN A 172 0.48 1.38 31.03
N GLY A 173 1.34 0.57 31.67
CA GLY A 173 1.68 -0.79 31.21
C GLY A 173 3.01 -0.89 30.45
N GLY A 174 3.76 0.22 30.32
CA GLY A 174 5.08 0.22 29.70
C GLY A 174 5.03 0.47 28.20
N PHE A 175 6.17 0.27 27.53
CA PHE A 175 6.31 0.56 26.10
C PHE A 175 5.48 -0.38 25.21
N MET A 176 5.24 -1.63 25.64
CA MET A 176 4.43 -2.62 24.92
C MET A 176 3.31 -3.14 25.85
N PRO A 177 2.31 -2.31 26.17
CA PRO A 177 1.32 -2.61 27.22
C PRO A 177 0.47 -3.85 26.89
N ASN A 178 0.27 -4.13 25.61
CA ASN A 178 -0.50 -5.29 25.11
C ASN A 178 0.39 -6.42 24.56
N GLY A 179 1.68 -6.42 24.93
CA GLY A 179 2.64 -7.44 24.52
C GLY A 179 3.03 -7.43 23.04
N ILE A 180 3.96 -8.32 22.65
CA ILE A 180 4.55 -8.32 21.30
C ILE A 180 3.55 -8.74 20.20
N SER A 181 2.50 -9.48 20.55
CA SER A 181 1.46 -9.87 19.59
C SER A 181 0.73 -8.65 19.02
N SER A 182 0.51 -7.61 19.82
CA SER A 182 -0.09 -6.34 19.36
C SER A 182 0.81 -5.57 18.40
N VAL A 183 2.14 -5.68 18.56
CA VAL A 183 3.11 -5.12 17.60
C VAL A 183 2.97 -5.81 16.24
N LEU A 184 2.81 -7.14 16.23
CA LEU A 184 2.58 -7.92 15.01
C LEU A 184 1.25 -7.57 14.33
N LEU A 185 0.18 -7.33 15.11
CA LEU A 185 -1.10 -6.81 14.59
C LEU A 185 -0.89 -5.48 13.86
N GLY A 186 -0.11 -4.58 14.45
CA GLY A 186 0.21 -3.28 13.87
C GLY A 186 0.92 -3.41 12.51
N ILE A 187 1.83 -4.39 12.36
CA ILE A 187 2.59 -4.58 11.10
C ILE A 187 1.65 -4.75 9.91
N THR A 188 0.54 -5.48 10.03
CA THR A 188 -0.40 -5.69 8.91
C THR A 188 -1.03 -4.38 8.44
N VAL A 189 -1.47 -3.54 9.38
CA VAL A 189 -2.05 -2.21 9.09
C VAL A 189 -1.00 -1.27 8.50
N VAL A 190 0.24 -1.33 9.01
CA VAL A 190 1.31 -0.49 8.50
C VAL A 190 1.74 -0.91 7.10
N ILE A 191 1.87 -2.22 6.83
CA ILE A 191 2.23 -2.71 5.49
C ILE A 191 1.19 -2.28 4.45
N PHE A 192 -0.10 -2.30 4.79
CA PHE A 192 -1.14 -1.69 3.95
C PHE A 192 -0.82 -0.23 3.62
N SER A 193 -0.40 0.55 4.62
CA SER A 193 -0.11 1.99 4.47
C SER A 193 1.15 2.28 3.65
N PHE A 194 2.01 1.29 3.41
CA PHE A 194 3.25 1.45 2.64
C PHE A 194 3.18 0.91 1.21
N MET A 195 2.13 0.15 0.90
CA MET A 195 1.90 -0.36 -0.45
C MET A 195 1.73 0.79 -1.45
N GLY A 196 2.23 0.59 -2.67
CA GLY A 196 2.35 1.62 -3.71
C GLY A 196 3.74 2.23 -3.80
N SER A 197 4.59 2.06 -2.77
CA SER A 197 5.99 2.48 -2.81
C SER A 197 6.79 1.73 -3.87
N GLU A 198 6.41 0.48 -4.15
CA GLU A 198 7.02 -0.37 -5.18
C GLU A 198 6.91 0.19 -6.60
N ILE A 199 5.89 1.02 -6.89
CA ILE A 199 5.72 1.66 -8.21
C ILE A 199 6.92 2.57 -8.51
N VAL A 200 7.42 3.29 -7.50
CA VAL A 200 8.63 4.12 -7.61
C VAL A 200 9.84 3.27 -7.97
N ALA A 201 10.00 2.10 -7.32
CA ALA A 201 11.16 1.25 -7.51
C ALA A 201 11.22 0.65 -8.91
N VAL A 202 10.07 0.25 -9.47
CA VAL A 202 9.96 -0.25 -10.85
C VAL A 202 10.34 0.87 -11.83
N ALA A 203 9.69 2.04 -11.73
CA ALA A 203 9.98 3.18 -12.59
C ALA A 203 11.44 3.68 -12.48
N ALA A 204 12.01 3.61 -11.28
CA ALA A 204 13.40 3.97 -11.05
C ALA A 204 14.38 2.99 -11.72
N GLY A 205 14.05 1.70 -11.77
CA GLY A 205 14.87 0.71 -12.47
C GLY A 205 14.81 0.83 -13.99
N GLU A 206 13.74 1.41 -14.53
CA GLU A 206 13.56 1.68 -15.97
C GLU A 206 14.20 3.02 -16.43
N SER A 207 14.76 3.79 -15.50
CA SER A 207 15.35 5.10 -15.80
C SER A 207 16.71 4.99 -16.51
N ALA A 208 17.11 6.04 -17.23
CA ALA A 208 18.40 6.11 -17.93
C ALA A 208 19.62 5.90 -16.99
N GLU A 209 19.54 6.39 -15.75
CA GLU A 209 20.54 6.19 -14.70
C GLU A 209 19.96 5.32 -13.55
N PRO A 210 19.75 4.01 -13.74
CA PRO A 210 18.96 3.18 -12.83
C PRO A 210 19.59 3.07 -11.43
N VAL A 211 20.92 3.09 -11.32
CA VAL A 211 21.62 3.06 -10.01
C VAL A 211 21.26 4.27 -9.17
N LYS A 212 21.36 5.45 -9.76
CA LYS A 212 21.08 6.72 -9.09
C LYS A 212 19.60 6.86 -8.82
N ALA A 213 18.75 6.52 -9.80
CA ALA A 213 17.30 6.55 -9.65
C ALA A 213 16.81 5.62 -8.54
N VAL A 214 17.25 4.36 -8.51
CA VAL A 214 16.87 3.39 -7.45
C VAL A 214 17.39 3.84 -6.09
N LYS A 215 18.62 4.37 -6.01
CA LYS A 215 19.16 4.92 -4.76
C LYS A 215 18.29 6.08 -4.25
N THR A 216 17.94 7.02 -5.11
CA THR A 216 17.06 8.16 -4.78
C THR A 216 15.68 7.69 -4.37
N ALA A 217 15.09 6.73 -5.09
CA ALA A 217 13.78 6.14 -4.76
C ALA A 217 13.79 5.47 -3.38
N THR A 218 14.80 4.63 -3.12
CA THR A 218 14.96 3.92 -1.84
C THR A 218 15.16 4.92 -0.69
N ASN A 219 16.06 5.89 -0.85
CA ASN A 219 16.30 6.92 0.16
C ASN A 219 15.05 7.77 0.40
N SER A 220 14.29 8.09 -0.64
CA SER A 220 13.04 8.84 -0.50
C SER A 220 12.03 8.06 0.33
N VAL A 221 11.90 6.75 0.12
CA VAL A 221 10.99 5.93 0.93
C VAL A 221 11.47 5.77 2.37
N ILE A 222 12.77 5.55 2.59
CA ILE A 222 13.35 5.53 3.95
C ILE A 222 13.00 6.82 4.71
N TRP A 223 13.26 7.98 4.11
CA TRP A 223 12.96 9.26 4.74
C TRP A 223 11.47 9.44 5.02
N ARG A 224 10.59 9.02 4.11
CA ARG A 224 9.14 9.08 4.33
C ARG A 224 8.72 8.20 5.50
N ILE A 225 9.20 6.96 5.56
CA ILE A 225 8.90 6.03 6.66
C ILE A 225 9.39 6.60 8.00
N LEU A 226 10.64 7.09 8.05
CA LEU A 226 11.22 7.62 9.29
C LEU A 226 10.52 8.89 9.76
N VAL A 227 10.29 9.85 8.87
CA VAL A 227 9.79 11.17 9.24
C VAL A 227 8.26 11.16 9.32
N PHE A 228 7.58 10.77 8.25
CA PHE A 228 6.13 10.93 8.17
C PHE A 228 5.36 9.89 8.96
N PHE A 229 5.89 8.67 9.06
CA PHE A 229 5.21 7.60 9.77
C PHE A 229 5.78 7.45 11.17
N ILE A 230 7.02 7.00 11.32
CA ILE A 230 7.62 6.75 12.64
C ILE A 230 7.68 8.04 13.47
N GLY A 231 8.12 9.15 12.88
CA GLY A 231 8.16 10.45 13.56
C GLY A 231 6.78 10.90 14.04
N SER A 232 5.76 10.84 13.18
CA SER A 232 4.40 11.27 13.55
C SER A 232 3.82 10.40 14.66
N ILE A 233 4.02 9.09 14.57
CA ILE A 233 3.55 8.14 15.58
C ILE A 233 4.29 8.34 16.90
N ALA A 234 5.61 8.56 16.86
CA ALA A 234 6.39 8.89 18.04
C ALA A 234 5.88 10.15 18.74
N VAL A 235 5.54 11.19 17.97
CA VAL A 235 4.91 12.41 18.52
C VAL A 235 3.57 12.08 19.19
N VAL A 236 2.69 11.35 18.51
CA VAL A 236 1.36 10.98 19.04
C VAL A 236 1.47 10.22 20.36
N VAL A 237 2.27 9.16 20.42
CA VAL A 237 2.38 8.31 21.64
C VAL A 237 3.20 8.94 22.76
N THR A 238 3.97 9.99 22.47
CA THR A 238 4.67 10.76 23.51
C THR A 238 3.73 11.79 24.12
N LEU A 239 2.93 12.49 23.30
CA LEU A 239 2.06 13.57 23.75
C LEU A 239 0.78 13.06 24.42
N LEU A 240 0.22 11.94 23.94
CA LEU A 240 -1.08 11.47 24.39
C LEU A 240 -1.06 10.03 24.92
N PRO A 241 -1.90 9.71 25.91
CA PRO A 241 -2.05 8.35 26.39
C PRO A 241 -2.70 7.48 25.32
N TRP A 242 -2.07 6.35 25.02
CA TRP A 242 -2.42 5.46 23.90
C TRP A 242 -3.84 4.89 23.98
N ASN A 243 -4.40 4.79 25.19
CA ASN A 243 -5.74 4.26 25.46
C ASN A 243 -6.85 5.32 25.36
N SER A 244 -6.56 6.54 24.91
CA SER A 244 -7.58 7.58 24.75
C SER A 244 -8.46 7.33 23.52
N ALA A 245 -9.78 7.52 23.69
CA ALA A 245 -10.76 7.36 22.61
C ALA A 245 -10.55 8.35 21.46
N ASN A 246 -9.95 9.51 21.73
CA ASN A 246 -9.68 10.54 20.72
C ASN A 246 -8.58 10.11 19.75
N ILE A 247 -7.54 9.40 20.23
CA ILE A 247 -6.50 8.81 19.36
C ILE A 247 -7.10 7.80 18.38
N LEU A 248 -8.04 6.96 18.86
CA LEU A 248 -8.65 5.93 18.02
C LEU A 248 -9.41 6.54 16.84
N LYS A 249 -10.06 7.70 17.04
CA LYS A 249 -10.81 8.40 15.98
C LYS A 249 -9.90 9.16 15.02
N SER A 250 -9.01 10.00 15.56
CA SER A 250 -8.10 10.81 14.75
C SER A 250 -6.89 11.25 15.59
N PRO A 251 -5.76 10.52 15.52
CA PRO A 251 -4.60 10.79 16.37
C PRO A 251 -3.98 12.17 16.10
N PHE A 252 -4.01 12.62 14.85
CA PHE A 252 -3.46 13.93 14.47
C PHE A 252 -4.34 15.07 14.98
N VAL A 253 -5.67 14.94 14.88
CA VAL A 253 -6.61 15.92 15.47
C VAL A 253 -6.44 15.95 16.99
N ALA A 254 -6.42 14.78 17.63
CA ALA A 254 -6.30 14.67 19.08
C ALA A 254 -5.06 15.39 19.62
N VAL A 255 -3.92 15.26 18.94
CA VAL A 255 -2.69 15.99 19.32
C VAL A 255 -2.88 17.50 19.15
N LEU A 256 -3.42 17.97 18.03
CA LEU A 256 -3.61 19.41 17.82
C LEU A 256 -4.61 20.03 18.80
N GLU A 257 -5.66 19.30 19.16
CA GLU A 257 -6.62 19.71 20.19
C GLU A 257 -5.98 19.75 21.58
N HIS A 258 -5.15 18.77 21.90
CA HIS A 258 -4.40 18.74 23.17
C HIS A 258 -3.44 19.93 23.31
N ILE A 259 -2.83 20.37 22.21
CA ILE A 259 -1.96 21.55 22.16
C ILE A 259 -2.77 22.86 22.22
N GLY A 260 -4.09 22.80 22.03
CA GLY A 260 -4.97 23.97 22.08
C GLY A 260 -5.02 24.78 20.77
N ILE A 261 -4.71 24.17 19.63
CA ILE A 261 -4.80 24.84 18.33
C ILE A 261 -6.28 25.11 17.98
N PRO A 262 -6.68 26.38 17.77
CA PRO A 262 -8.05 26.69 17.37
C PRO A 262 -8.41 26.02 16.04
N ALA A 263 -9.62 25.49 15.94
CA ALA A 263 -10.10 24.80 14.74
C ALA A 263 -9.21 23.60 14.29
N ALA A 264 -8.47 22.99 15.22
CA ALA A 264 -7.62 21.81 14.99
C ALA A 264 -8.32 20.72 14.16
N ALA A 265 -9.54 20.34 14.57
CA ALA A 265 -10.36 19.36 13.88
C ALA A 265 -10.67 19.78 12.43
N GLN A 266 -11.08 21.02 12.20
CA GLN A 266 -11.40 21.54 10.86
C GLN A 266 -10.18 21.50 9.93
N ILE A 267 -9.04 22.02 10.40
CA ILE A 267 -7.79 22.10 9.63
C ILE A 267 -7.32 20.70 9.27
N MET A 268 -7.24 19.82 10.25
CA MET A 268 -6.72 18.47 10.04
C MET A 268 -7.69 17.63 9.21
N ASN A 269 -9.00 17.71 9.43
CA ASN A 269 -9.97 17.00 8.59
C ASN A 269 -9.87 17.45 7.13
N PHE A 270 -9.68 18.75 6.84
CA PHE A 270 -9.43 19.21 5.48
C PHE A 270 -8.16 18.59 4.87
N ILE A 271 -7.05 18.59 5.63
CA ILE A 271 -5.79 17.98 5.19
C ILE A 271 -5.97 16.48 4.91
N VAL A 272 -6.59 15.73 5.83
CA VAL A 272 -6.80 14.29 5.67
C VAL A 272 -7.73 14.01 4.50
N LEU A 273 -8.76 14.83 4.26
CA LEU A 273 -9.62 14.69 3.09
C LEU A 273 -8.81 14.80 1.78
N THR A 274 -7.91 15.79 1.67
CA THR A 274 -7.04 15.90 0.49
C THR A 274 -6.11 14.70 0.34
N ALA A 275 -5.63 14.14 1.45
CA ALA A 275 -4.77 12.96 1.47
C ALA A 275 -5.49 11.72 0.91
N VAL A 276 -6.69 11.48 1.42
CA VAL A 276 -7.56 10.36 1.05
C VAL A 276 -8.00 10.45 -0.41
N LEU A 277 -8.46 11.63 -0.85
CA LEU A 277 -8.86 11.84 -2.25
C LEU A 277 -7.70 11.59 -3.23
N SER A 278 -6.49 12.02 -2.88
CA SER A 278 -5.27 11.77 -3.64
C SER A 278 -4.91 10.27 -3.72
N CYS A 279 -5.00 9.55 -2.59
CA CYS A 279 -4.77 8.11 -2.56
C CYS A 279 -5.80 7.35 -3.40
N LEU A 280 -7.08 7.70 -3.27
CA LEU A 280 -8.17 7.08 -4.02
C LEU A 280 -8.01 7.29 -5.53
N ASN A 281 -7.67 8.51 -5.94
CA ASN A 281 -7.39 8.82 -7.34
C ASN A 281 -6.21 8.00 -7.90
N SER A 282 -5.11 7.92 -7.15
CA SER A 282 -3.95 7.09 -7.49
C SER A 282 -4.29 5.60 -7.55
N GLY A 283 -5.16 5.13 -6.65
CA GLY A 283 -5.63 3.75 -6.62
C GLY A 283 -6.48 3.38 -7.83
N LEU A 284 -7.39 4.26 -8.25
CA LEU A 284 -8.19 4.07 -9.47
C LEU A 284 -7.32 4.02 -10.74
N TYR A 285 -6.35 4.94 -10.83
CA TYR A 285 -5.39 4.94 -11.92
C TYR A 285 -4.58 3.63 -11.97
N THR A 286 -4.03 3.21 -10.83
CA THR A 286 -3.21 2.00 -10.72
C THR A 286 -4.02 0.74 -11.00
N ASN A 287 -5.25 0.66 -10.48
CA ASN A 287 -6.15 -0.46 -10.68
C ASN A 287 -6.48 -0.65 -12.17
N SER A 288 -6.89 0.42 -12.85
CA SER A 288 -7.29 0.36 -14.26
C SER A 288 -6.10 0.04 -15.18
N ARG A 289 -4.90 0.58 -14.90
CA ARG A 289 -3.67 0.28 -15.65
C ARG A 289 -3.17 -1.14 -15.42
N MET A 290 -3.29 -1.68 -14.21
CA MET A 290 -2.93 -3.07 -13.95
C MET A 290 -3.82 -4.01 -14.76
N LEU A 291 -5.14 -3.77 -14.77
CA LEU A 291 -6.07 -4.60 -15.53
C LEU A 291 -5.84 -4.49 -17.06
N PHE A 292 -5.52 -3.29 -17.54
CA PHE A 292 -5.11 -3.08 -18.93
C PHE A 292 -3.85 -3.88 -19.28
N SER A 293 -2.79 -3.80 -18.46
CA SER A 293 -1.54 -4.54 -18.69
C SER A 293 -1.72 -6.06 -18.63
N MET A 294 -2.56 -6.56 -17.72
CA MET A 294 -2.94 -7.97 -17.69
C MET A 294 -3.69 -8.39 -18.97
N ALA A 295 -4.54 -7.52 -19.51
CA ALA A 295 -5.25 -7.79 -20.76
C ALA A 295 -4.31 -7.82 -21.98
N GLU A 296 -3.26 -6.99 -22.02
CA GLU A 296 -2.24 -7.01 -23.08
C GLU A 296 -1.49 -8.34 -23.10
N ARG A 297 -1.24 -8.91 -21.91
CA ARG A 297 -0.56 -10.20 -21.71
C ARG A 297 -1.50 -11.40 -21.85
N GLY A 298 -2.80 -11.17 -22.07
CA GLY A 298 -3.81 -12.21 -22.17
C GLY A 298 -4.17 -12.89 -20.84
N ASP A 299 -3.79 -12.27 -19.71
CA ASP A 299 -4.15 -12.68 -18.34
C ASP A 299 -5.50 -12.08 -17.88
N ALA A 300 -6.07 -11.14 -18.66
CA ALA A 300 -7.41 -10.59 -18.48
C ALA A 300 -8.16 -10.51 -19.83
N PRO A 301 -9.50 -10.39 -19.83
CA PRO A 301 -10.29 -10.21 -21.05
C PRO A 301 -9.80 -9.07 -21.95
N LYS A 302 -9.68 -9.33 -23.26
CA LYS A 302 -9.29 -8.32 -24.28
C LYS A 302 -10.22 -7.10 -24.30
N ALA A 303 -11.42 -7.22 -23.75
CA ALA A 303 -12.37 -6.12 -23.61
C ALA A 303 -11.78 -4.91 -22.85
N PHE A 304 -10.81 -5.13 -21.95
CA PHE A 304 -10.15 -4.08 -21.17
C PHE A 304 -9.09 -3.29 -21.94
N LEU A 305 -8.70 -3.74 -23.15
CA LEU A 305 -7.73 -3.03 -24.02
C LEU A 305 -8.33 -1.81 -24.74
N LYS A 306 -9.66 -1.67 -24.74
CA LYS A 306 -10.32 -0.57 -25.43
C LYS A 306 -10.13 0.74 -24.66
N LEU A 307 -9.43 1.69 -25.27
CA LEU A 307 -9.25 3.06 -24.78
C LEU A 307 -10.35 3.99 -25.31
N ASN A 308 -10.71 5.02 -24.54
CA ASN A 308 -11.51 6.15 -25.04
C ASN A 308 -10.63 7.18 -25.77
N SER A 309 -11.23 8.26 -26.28
CA SER A 309 -10.51 9.36 -26.96
C SER A 309 -9.47 10.07 -26.09
N SER A 310 -9.57 9.94 -24.75
CA SER A 310 -8.64 10.49 -23.78
C SER A 310 -7.57 9.49 -23.32
N GLY A 311 -7.48 8.31 -23.94
CA GLY A 311 -6.48 7.29 -23.61
C GLY A 311 -6.76 6.50 -22.32
N VAL A 312 -8.02 6.47 -21.87
CA VAL A 312 -8.47 5.78 -20.63
C VAL A 312 -9.11 4.43 -20.94
N PRO A 313 -8.73 3.34 -20.26
CA PRO A 313 -9.41 2.06 -20.34
C PRO A 313 -10.70 2.07 -19.51
N VAL A 314 -11.75 2.73 -20.00
CA VAL A 314 -13.01 2.98 -19.24
C VAL A 314 -13.64 1.71 -18.67
N ARG A 315 -13.62 0.61 -19.42
CA ARG A 315 -14.15 -0.69 -18.94
C ARG A 315 -13.38 -1.21 -17.74
N ALA A 316 -12.07 -0.98 -17.68
CA ALA A 316 -11.26 -1.38 -16.56
C ALA A 316 -11.56 -0.53 -15.31
N VAL A 317 -11.76 0.78 -15.51
CA VAL A 317 -12.18 1.70 -14.43
C VAL A 317 -13.53 1.24 -13.84
N LEU A 318 -14.53 1.03 -14.69
CA LEU A 318 -15.87 0.60 -14.24
C LEU A 318 -15.85 -0.77 -13.56
N PHE A 319 -15.05 -1.71 -14.05
CA PHE A 319 -14.91 -3.02 -13.42
C PHE A 319 -14.22 -2.94 -12.06
N GLY A 320 -13.18 -2.10 -11.93
CA GLY A 320 -12.52 -1.85 -10.64
C GLY A 320 -13.43 -1.18 -9.61
N THR A 321 -14.20 -0.18 -10.03
CA THR A 321 -15.09 0.57 -9.13
C THR A 321 -16.35 -0.20 -8.76
N PHE A 322 -16.79 -1.14 -9.61
CA PHE A 322 -17.93 -2.02 -9.31
C PHE A 322 -17.80 -2.69 -7.93
N PHE A 323 -16.63 -3.26 -7.64
CA PHE A 323 -16.38 -3.90 -6.35
C PHE A 323 -16.19 -2.90 -5.20
N ALA A 324 -15.73 -1.67 -5.49
CA ALA A 324 -15.72 -0.61 -4.49
C ALA A 324 -17.16 -0.22 -4.07
N TYR A 325 -18.12 -0.22 -4.99
CA TYR A 325 -19.54 -0.02 -4.65
C TYR A 325 -20.11 -1.14 -3.77
N ILE A 326 -19.66 -2.38 -3.96
CA ILE A 326 -19.98 -3.48 -3.02
C ILE A 326 -19.38 -3.17 -1.64
N GLY A 327 -18.15 -2.64 -1.59
CA GLY A 327 -17.53 -2.14 -0.36
C GLY A 327 -18.38 -1.09 0.36
N VAL A 328 -19.00 -0.17 -0.36
CA VAL A 328 -19.93 0.83 0.19
C VAL A 328 -21.14 0.16 0.86
N VAL A 329 -21.69 -0.92 0.27
CA VAL A 329 -22.78 -1.68 0.88
C VAL A 329 -22.34 -2.34 2.19
N PHE A 330 -21.11 -2.83 2.29
CA PHE A 330 -20.59 -3.33 3.56
C PHE A 330 -20.45 -2.23 4.61
N SER A 331 -20.04 -1.02 4.23
CA SER A 331 -20.00 0.15 5.12
C SER A 331 -21.39 0.57 5.62
N TYR A 332 -22.48 0.23 4.93
CA TYR A 332 -23.86 0.38 5.45
C TYR A 332 -24.18 -0.63 6.55
N ILE A 333 -23.71 -1.87 6.43
CA ILE A 333 -24.05 -2.97 7.35
C ILE A 333 -23.24 -2.91 8.65
N SER A 334 -21.94 -2.61 8.58
CA SER A 334 -21.08 -2.58 9.78
C SER A 334 -19.94 -1.55 9.66
N PRO A 335 -20.26 -0.24 9.74
CA PRO A 335 -19.30 0.85 9.49
C PRO A 335 -18.03 0.76 10.35
N ASP A 336 -18.16 0.40 11.63
CA ASP A 336 -17.04 0.41 12.59
C ASP A 336 -16.04 -0.74 12.38
N LYS A 337 -16.48 -1.86 11.79
CA LYS A 337 -15.66 -3.08 11.63
C LYS A 337 -15.07 -3.21 10.24
N VAL A 338 -15.74 -2.67 9.23
CA VAL A 338 -15.37 -2.86 7.82
C VAL A 338 -14.01 -2.23 7.53
N PHE A 339 -13.71 -1.03 8.04
CA PHE A 339 -12.44 -0.36 7.79
C PHE A 339 -11.23 -1.22 8.21
N LEU A 340 -11.16 -1.64 9.47
CA LEU A 340 -10.04 -2.45 9.97
C LEU A 340 -10.01 -3.84 9.35
N PHE A 341 -11.17 -4.42 9.06
CA PHE A 341 -11.25 -5.68 8.34
C PHE A 341 -10.61 -5.59 6.96
N LEU A 342 -10.99 -4.57 6.17
CA LEU A 342 -10.46 -4.35 4.82
C LEU A 342 -8.96 -4.00 4.85
N VAL A 343 -8.53 -3.16 5.80
CA VAL A 343 -7.12 -2.82 5.99
C VAL A 343 -6.28 -4.07 6.29
N ASN A 344 -6.72 -4.92 7.22
CA ASN A 344 -6.00 -6.14 7.58
C ASN A 344 -5.98 -7.17 6.43
N ALA A 345 -7.10 -7.35 5.72
CA ALA A 345 -7.15 -8.20 4.53
C ALA A 345 -6.19 -7.71 3.45
N SER A 346 -6.14 -6.40 3.21
CA SER A 346 -5.25 -5.75 2.26
C SER A 346 -3.78 -5.87 2.66
N GLY A 347 -3.47 -5.70 3.95
CA GLY A 347 -2.13 -5.94 4.49
C GLY A 347 -1.68 -7.39 4.28
N GLY A 348 -2.58 -8.36 4.45
CA GLY A 348 -2.30 -9.78 4.13
C GLY A 348 -1.98 -10.00 2.65
N ILE A 349 -2.76 -9.39 1.74
CA ILE A 349 -2.48 -9.45 0.30
C ILE A 349 -1.13 -8.80 -0.02
N ALA A 350 -0.83 -7.65 0.59
CA ALA A 350 0.42 -6.94 0.39
C ALA A 350 1.63 -7.77 0.83
N LEU A 351 1.54 -8.45 1.98
CA LEU A 351 2.55 -9.39 2.44
C LEU A 351 2.76 -10.55 1.45
N LEU A 352 1.69 -11.11 0.87
CA LEU A 352 1.82 -12.16 -0.15
C LEU A 352 2.50 -11.65 -1.43
N VAL A 353 2.16 -10.46 -1.89
CA VAL A 353 2.82 -9.82 -3.04
C VAL A 353 4.30 -9.61 -2.76
N TYR A 354 4.64 -9.06 -1.59
CA TYR A 354 6.02 -8.85 -1.15
C TYR A 354 6.80 -10.15 -0.97
N LEU A 355 6.14 -11.22 -0.49
CA LEU A 355 6.74 -12.55 -0.40
C LEU A 355 7.14 -13.07 -1.78
N VAL A 356 6.24 -12.97 -2.76
CA VAL A 356 6.53 -13.42 -4.12
C VAL A 356 7.60 -12.56 -4.78
N ILE A 357 7.65 -11.26 -4.52
CA ILE A 357 8.74 -10.39 -4.97
C ILE A 357 10.08 -10.86 -4.41
N ALA A 358 10.17 -11.10 -3.10
CA ALA A 358 11.41 -11.54 -2.46
C ALA A 358 11.87 -12.93 -2.96
N VAL A 359 10.91 -13.86 -3.14
CA VAL A 359 11.19 -15.19 -3.73
C VAL A 359 11.63 -15.07 -5.19
N SER A 360 11.03 -14.16 -5.95
CA SER A 360 11.38 -13.92 -7.36
C SER A 360 12.81 -13.39 -7.49
N HIS A 361 13.17 -12.41 -6.64
CA HIS A 361 14.53 -11.89 -6.54
C HIS A 361 15.54 -13.00 -6.23
N LEU A 362 15.26 -13.83 -5.23
CA LEU A 362 16.12 -14.96 -4.87
C LEU A 362 16.32 -15.93 -6.05
N LYS A 363 15.24 -16.29 -6.75
CA LYS A 363 15.31 -17.22 -7.90
C LYS A 363 16.04 -16.61 -9.09
N ILE A 364 15.79 -15.35 -9.42
CA ILE A 364 16.48 -14.64 -10.50
C ILE A 364 17.98 -14.59 -10.20
N ARG A 365 18.37 -14.20 -8.98
CA ARG A 365 19.78 -14.16 -8.57
C ARG A 365 20.47 -15.52 -8.62
N LYS A 366 19.76 -16.60 -8.28
CA LYS A 366 20.29 -17.97 -8.38
C LYS A 366 20.46 -18.48 -9.82
N LYS A 367 19.64 -17.99 -10.77
CA LYS A 367 19.73 -18.34 -12.19
C LYS A 367 20.85 -17.59 -12.92
N MET A 368 21.29 -16.44 -12.41
CA MET A 368 22.34 -15.63 -13.03
C MET A 368 23.71 -16.28 -13.00
N GLY A 369 24.45 -16.16 -14.10
CA GLY A 369 25.85 -16.58 -14.20
C GLY A 369 26.78 -15.66 -13.38
N LYS A 370 27.97 -16.16 -12.99
CA LYS A 370 28.92 -15.41 -12.13
C LYS A 370 29.30 -14.03 -12.68
N VAL A 371 29.50 -13.93 -14.00
CA VAL A 371 29.85 -12.66 -14.68
C VAL A 371 28.70 -11.66 -14.61
N GLU A 372 27.46 -12.13 -14.84
CA GLU A 372 26.26 -11.31 -14.75
C GLU A 372 26.03 -10.79 -13.32
N GLN A 373 26.28 -11.63 -12.32
CA GLN A 373 26.19 -11.23 -10.91
C GLN A 373 27.21 -10.16 -10.52
N GLN A 374 28.42 -10.18 -11.11
CA GLN A 374 29.45 -9.17 -10.87
C GLN A 374 29.07 -7.82 -11.47
N ASN A 375 28.46 -7.84 -12.65
CA ASN A 375 28.09 -6.66 -13.45
C ASN A 375 26.77 -5.99 -13.05
N LEU A 376 26.12 -6.44 -11.97
CA LEU A 376 24.89 -5.79 -11.49
C LEU A 376 25.13 -4.33 -11.11
N LYS A 377 24.39 -3.44 -11.76
CA LYS A 377 24.38 -2.00 -11.51
C LYS A 377 23.76 -1.66 -10.15
N VAL A 378 22.74 -2.40 -9.74
CA VAL A 378 22.07 -2.29 -8.44
C VAL A 378 22.17 -3.64 -7.74
N LYS A 379 22.55 -3.63 -6.45
CA LYS A 379 22.71 -4.85 -5.64
C LYS A 379 21.96 -4.74 -4.31
N MET A 380 21.26 -5.79 -3.94
CA MET A 380 20.68 -6.00 -2.62
C MET A 380 21.79 -6.12 -1.59
N TRP A 381 21.59 -5.51 -0.42
CA TRP A 381 22.58 -5.53 0.66
C TRP A 381 22.70 -6.95 1.22
N PHE A 382 23.94 -7.39 1.45
CA PHE A 382 24.27 -8.70 2.05
C PHE A 382 23.52 -9.89 1.44
N PHE A 383 23.32 -9.88 0.11
CA PHE A 383 22.73 -11.02 -0.58
C PHE A 383 23.55 -12.30 -0.34
N PRO A 384 22.92 -13.46 -0.03
CA PRO A 384 21.47 -13.72 -0.02
C PRO A 384 20.78 -13.57 1.35
N TYR A 385 21.52 -13.23 2.42
CA TYR A 385 21.03 -13.29 3.80
C TYR A 385 19.85 -12.36 4.07
N VAL A 386 19.91 -11.10 3.62
CA VAL A 386 18.79 -10.17 3.84
C VAL A 386 17.54 -10.59 3.07
N THR A 387 17.70 -11.18 1.89
CA THR A 387 16.57 -11.77 1.15
C THR A 387 15.93 -12.92 1.95
N TYR A 388 16.74 -13.81 2.54
CA TYR A 388 16.22 -14.87 3.41
C TYR A 388 15.52 -14.35 4.66
N VAL A 389 16.10 -13.36 5.34
CA VAL A 389 15.49 -12.73 6.52
C VAL A 389 14.16 -12.07 6.16
N THR A 390 14.08 -11.38 5.01
CA THR A 390 12.85 -10.74 4.53
C THR A 390 11.76 -11.78 4.28
N ILE A 391 12.10 -12.88 3.58
CA ILE A 391 11.16 -13.99 3.34
C ILE A 391 10.68 -14.59 4.66
N ALA A 392 11.59 -14.89 5.58
CA ALA A 392 11.26 -15.48 6.88
C ALA A 392 10.38 -14.57 7.72
N ALA A 393 10.67 -13.26 7.75
CA ALA A 393 9.88 -12.28 8.48
C ALA A 393 8.46 -12.14 7.91
N ILE A 394 8.31 -12.08 6.58
CA ILE A 394 6.98 -12.03 5.94
C ILE A 394 6.18 -13.30 6.25
N ILE A 395 6.80 -14.49 6.17
CA ILE A 395 6.16 -15.76 6.54
C ILE A 395 5.76 -15.74 8.02
N ALA A 396 6.62 -15.27 8.92
CA ALA A 396 6.32 -15.17 10.33
C ALA A 396 5.10 -14.29 10.61
N VAL A 397 4.98 -13.14 9.92
CA VAL A 397 3.80 -12.27 10.03
C VAL A 397 2.56 -12.99 9.50
N LEU A 398 2.61 -13.61 8.32
CA LEU A 398 1.47 -14.36 7.75
C LEU A 398 1.01 -15.51 8.66
N VAL A 399 1.95 -16.25 9.27
CA VAL A 399 1.64 -17.30 10.26
C VAL A 399 1.05 -16.69 11.53
N ALA A 400 1.57 -15.56 12.00
CA ALA A 400 1.00 -14.85 13.14
C ALA A 400 -0.43 -14.37 12.85
N MET A 401 -0.74 -13.93 11.63
CA MET A 401 -2.12 -13.58 11.25
C MET A 401 -3.07 -14.77 11.39
N LEU A 402 -2.62 -16.01 11.19
CA LEU A 402 -3.43 -17.21 11.40
C LEU A 402 -3.56 -17.60 12.87
N ALA A 403 -2.51 -17.36 13.65
CA ALA A 403 -2.51 -17.64 15.07
C ALA A 403 -3.42 -16.67 15.85
N ILE A 404 -3.41 -15.38 15.49
CA ILE A 404 -4.14 -14.33 16.20
C ILE A 404 -5.61 -14.29 15.76
N GLU A 405 -6.52 -14.46 16.72
CA GLU A 405 -7.95 -14.60 16.47
C GLU A 405 -8.55 -13.42 15.68
N SER A 406 -8.15 -12.19 15.98
CA SER A 406 -8.66 -10.98 15.34
C SER A 406 -8.21 -10.79 13.88
N LEU A 407 -7.15 -11.49 13.44
CA LEU A 407 -6.64 -11.47 12.05
C LEU A 407 -6.94 -12.76 11.27
N ARG A 408 -7.36 -13.81 11.97
CA ARG A 408 -7.48 -15.15 11.39
C ARG A 408 -8.47 -15.18 10.23
N SER A 409 -9.60 -14.49 10.34
CA SER A 409 -10.62 -14.47 9.28
C SER A 409 -10.09 -13.79 8.02
N GLN A 410 -9.39 -12.67 8.16
CA GLN A 410 -8.75 -11.94 7.06
C GLN A 410 -7.65 -12.78 6.42
N ALA A 411 -6.82 -13.46 7.22
CA ALA A 411 -5.78 -14.35 6.70
C ALA A 411 -6.36 -15.52 5.89
N LEU A 412 -7.40 -16.19 6.41
CA LEU A 412 -8.07 -17.29 5.74
C LEU A 412 -8.74 -16.84 4.43
N LEU A 413 -9.42 -15.69 4.44
CA LEU A 413 -10.05 -15.14 3.24
C LEU A 413 -9.03 -14.71 2.19
N THR A 414 -7.93 -14.10 2.59
CA THR A 414 -6.82 -13.74 1.69
C THR A 414 -6.20 -15.00 1.06
N MET A 415 -6.00 -16.07 1.83
CA MET A 415 -5.55 -17.35 1.28
C MET A 415 -6.59 -17.99 0.35
N LEU A 416 -7.87 -17.95 0.71
CA LEU A 416 -8.96 -18.45 -0.12
C LEU A 416 -8.98 -17.73 -1.48
N VAL A 417 -8.95 -16.39 -1.48
CA VAL A 417 -8.90 -15.59 -2.71
C VAL A 417 -7.64 -15.94 -3.53
N THR A 418 -6.49 -16.09 -2.87
CA THR A 418 -5.24 -16.49 -3.54
C THR A 418 -5.37 -17.85 -4.22
N VAL A 419 -5.92 -18.85 -3.53
CA VAL A 419 -6.17 -20.19 -4.08
C VAL A 419 -7.15 -20.13 -5.24
N LEU A 420 -8.24 -19.36 -5.12
CA LEU A 420 -9.22 -19.20 -6.20
C LEU A 420 -8.61 -18.56 -7.45
N ILE A 421 -7.72 -17.57 -7.29
CA ILE A 421 -6.99 -16.96 -8.41
C ILE A 421 -6.01 -17.96 -9.05
N ILE A 422 -5.31 -18.76 -8.25
CA ILE A 422 -4.43 -19.79 -8.79
C ILE A 422 -5.24 -20.82 -9.57
N LEU A 423 -6.38 -21.28 -9.03
CA LEU A 423 -7.27 -22.22 -9.70
C LEU A 423 -7.86 -21.63 -10.99
N SER A 424 -8.26 -20.35 -10.99
CA SER A 424 -8.78 -19.70 -12.20
C SER A 424 -7.75 -19.68 -13.33
N TYR A 425 -6.47 -19.50 -13.02
CA TYR A 425 -5.40 -19.63 -14.02
C TYR A 425 -5.42 -21.01 -14.68
N PHE A 426 -5.48 -22.09 -13.90
CA PHE A 426 -5.47 -23.46 -14.44
C PHE A 426 -6.78 -23.85 -15.14
N ILE A 427 -7.89 -23.17 -14.87
CA ILE A 427 -9.15 -23.40 -15.59
C ILE A 427 -9.14 -22.65 -16.93
N PHE A 428 -8.79 -21.36 -16.93
CA PHE A 428 -8.92 -20.50 -18.11
C PHE A 428 -7.71 -20.54 -19.06
N ASN A 429 -6.50 -20.83 -18.56
CA ASN A 429 -5.28 -20.86 -19.40
C ASN A 429 -4.81 -22.27 -19.79
N ARG A 430 -5.50 -23.35 -19.38
CA ARG A 430 -5.17 -24.74 -19.80
C ARG A 430 -5.18 -24.94 -21.32
N ASN A 431 -5.96 -24.14 -22.04
CA ASN A 431 -6.12 -24.25 -23.50
C ASN A 431 -5.16 -23.37 -24.32
N LYS A 432 -4.41 -22.44 -23.71
CA LYS A 432 -3.50 -21.53 -24.46
C LYS A 432 -2.10 -22.11 -24.66
N ASN A 433 -1.61 -22.97 -23.78
CA ASN A 433 -0.29 -23.60 -23.93
C ASN A 433 -0.28 -24.70 -25.01
N SER A 434 -1.44 -25.27 -25.34
CA SER A 434 -1.58 -26.28 -26.41
C SER A 434 -1.39 -25.69 -27.82
N THR A 435 -1.62 -24.39 -27.99
CA THR A 435 -1.51 -23.72 -29.30
C THR A 435 -0.09 -23.29 -29.64
N VAL A 436 0.70 -22.89 -28.63
CA VAL A 436 2.11 -22.46 -28.85
C VAL A 436 3.00 -23.65 -29.22
N SER A 437 2.80 -24.82 -28.59
CA SER A 437 3.55 -26.05 -28.91
C SER A 437 3.30 -26.56 -30.34
N ASN A 438 2.08 -26.41 -30.86
CA ASN A 438 1.73 -26.84 -32.23
C ASN A 438 2.21 -25.87 -33.32
N THR A 439 2.59 -24.63 -32.95
CA THR A 439 3.12 -23.65 -33.91
C THR A 439 4.64 -23.77 -34.03
N THR A 440 5.33 -24.16 -32.96
CA THR A 440 6.77 -24.47 -32.99
C THR A 440 7.05 -25.78 -33.74
N SER A 441 6.24 -26.83 -33.54
CA SER A 441 6.42 -28.09 -34.29
C SER A 441 6.16 -27.94 -35.80
N LYS A 442 5.18 -27.12 -36.20
CA LYS A 442 4.89 -26.86 -37.62
C LYS A 442 5.94 -25.99 -38.32
N ASN A 443 6.61 -25.10 -37.59
CA ASN A 443 7.69 -24.27 -38.15
C ASN A 443 9.03 -25.02 -38.20
N GLU A 444 9.23 -26.06 -37.39
CA GLU A 444 10.42 -26.92 -37.50
C GLU A 444 10.29 -27.94 -38.63
N GLU A 445 9.08 -28.38 -38.99
CA GLU A 445 8.85 -29.25 -40.16
C GLU A 445 8.92 -28.49 -41.50
N SER A 446 8.58 -27.20 -41.56
CA SER A 446 8.60 -26.42 -42.80
C SER A 446 9.98 -25.88 -43.21
N VAL A 447 10.99 -26.04 -42.35
CA VAL A 447 12.38 -25.61 -42.61
C VAL A 447 13.26 -26.79 -43.06
N ARG A 448 12.68 -27.98 -43.27
CA ARG A 448 13.35 -29.14 -43.86
C ARG A 448 12.82 -29.45 -45.26
N PHE A 449 13.06 -28.58 -46.24
CA PHE A 449 13.18 -28.94 -47.66
C PHE A 449 14.08 -27.95 -48.39
#